data_AF-A0AAD8UR37-F1
#
_entry.id   AF-A0AAD8UR37-F1
#
_cell.length_a   1.000
_cell.length_b   1.000
_cell.length_c   1.000
_cell.angle_alpha   90.00
_cell.angle_beta   90.00
_cell.angle_gamma   90.00
#
_symmetry.space_group_name_H-M   'P 1'
#
loop_
_entity.id
_entity.type
_entity.pdbx_description
1 polymer ?
#
loop_
_entity_poly.entity_id
_entity_poly.type
_entity_poly.pdbx_seq_one_letter_code
_entity_poly.pdbx_strand_id
1 'polypeptide(L)'
;MESLPRELIDAILRQCVALSPRNHILDLRLVCRAFDRFLKPFALRTIALEFSRLSKNSRRRQPDIDSLQTIGYHCKSMYIDLMVLRDELEVEFLSTIFDRIPSMKHFVQTLQRQYCMSPASFTTLDYRHTLESILFNCQFVSSLRLNLPFQLVGHRCNAATMILANTFSAFSRRPEDSLSLKTLVLENVSDQAIVDLWTNPSDVLAIMRAILQLEHLVISFRRHEVDPPRVAFYGTCLWDLVHNAEVLQTLCLSGTDDDRPPRGLKQTKAWNMTIDEWRARALPSPPITLPCLTALELKRVEITPDVLRCAARNFGQTLRELYLNEVYLKAEQGHNLNEDSKEILWIGLPNQRPGLHDDWMAMIIRESCPKLQTCRASFLGYDLYTRDDLPPSPAPSSPDFDFIDPCGLGRSIAQRFVEVALGYYQPPQSDGSPVSYLPALASNDYLLTQMRPRTRALRVTEYDVNAYQTAVRNSTSGWQRSIDGVFPNCNSGTLEELHYIAETACQGMNEIQRQRNEHAGQGEGGEGGAGDGENGGGGGGNLADNLLNLNFAEE
;
A
#
# COMPACT_ATOMS: atom_id res chain seq x y z
N MET A 1 -51.57 18.46 7.55
CA MET A 1 -50.54 18.09 6.55
C MET A 1 -50.27 16.61 6.72
N GLU A 2 -50.91 15.76 5.90
CA GLU A 2 -50.81 14.28 6.05
C GLU A 2 -49.78 13.66 5.09
N SER A 3 -49.14 14.45 4.23
CA SER A 3 -48.09 14.00 3.32
C SER A 3 -46.88 14.94 3.35
N LEU A 4 -45.69 14.36 3.38
CA LEU A 4 -44.44 15.09 3.17
C LEU A 4 -44.29 15.42 1.67
N PRO A 5 -43.94 16.67 1.31
CA PRO A 5 -43.49 17.01 -0.03
C PRO A 5 -42.40 16.07 -0.54
N ARG A 6 -42.43 15.76 -1.83
CA ARG A 6 -41.47 14.82 -2.45
C ARG A 6 -40.03 15.29 -2.31
N GLU A 7 -39.82 16.60 -2.38
CA GLU A 7 -38.52 17.24 -2.23
C GLU A 7 -37.94 17.02 -0.83
N LEU A 8 -38.80 17.04 0.21
CA LEU A 8 -38.38 16.74 1.58
C LEU A 8 -38.05 15.25 1.73
N ILE A 9 -38.83 14.36 1.11
CA ILE A 9 -38.53 12.92 1.11
C ILE A 9 -37.18 12.66 0.43
N ASP A 10 -36.95 13.22 -0.76
CA ASP A 10 -35.69 13.07 -1.49
C ASP A 10 -34.52 13.63 -0.66
N ALA A 11 -34.69 14.78 0.01
CA ALA A 11 -33.67 15.35 0.88
C ALA A 11 -33.36 14.46 2.09
N ILE A 12 -34.39 13.91 2.76
CA ILE A 12 -34.22 12.95 3.86
C ILE A 12 -33.47 11.72 3.38
N LEU A 13 -33.85 11.15 2.24
CA LEU A 13 -33.20 9.96 1.69
C LEU A 13 -31.75 10.22 1.29
N ARG A 14 -31.42 11.40 0.75
CA ARG A 14 -30.02 11.80 0.51
C ARG A 14 -29.23 11.87 1.81
N GLN A 15 -29.82 12.43 2.86
CA GLN A 15 -29.18 12.53 4.17
C GLN A 15 -28.94 11.14 4.77
N CYS A 16 -29.90 10.21 4.62
CA CYS A 16 -29.71 8.81 5.00
C CYS A 16 -28.53 8.19 4.25
N VAL A 17 -28.45 8.36 2.92
CA VAL A 17 -27.33 7.85 2.12
C VAL A 17 -25.99 8.41 2.60
N ALA A 18 -25.93 9.69 2.99
CA ALA A 18 -24.69 10.34 3.43
C ALA A 18 -24.24 9.94 4.85
N LEU A 19 -25.18 9.57 5.73
CA LEU A 19 -24.89 9.35 7.16
C LEU A 19 -25.02 7.90 7.62
N SER A 20 -25.71 7.05 6.88
CA SER A 20 -26.04 5.69 7.32
C SER A 20 -25.21 4.62 6.59
N PRO A 21 -24.94 3.48 7.24
CA PRO A 21 -24.28 2.35 6.60
C PRO A 21 -25.16 1.77 5.49
N ARG A 22 -24.51 1.16 4.48
CA ARG A 22 -25.18 0.60 3.29
C ARG A 22 -26.32 -0.37 3.63
N ASN A 23 -26.14 -1.24 4.63
CA ASN A 23 -27.17 -2.21 5.02
C ASN A 23 -28.46 -1.53 5.49
N HIS A 24 -28.35 -0.42 6.23
CA HIS A 24 -29.53 0.35 6.61
C HIS A 24 -30.25 0.93 5.38
N ILE A 25 -29.51 1.36 4.37
CA ILE A 25 -30.08 1.85 3.11
C ILE A 25 -30.77 0.72 2.33
N LEU A 26 -30.22 -0.50 2.37
CA LEU A 26 -30.85 -1.68 1.77
C LEU A 26 -32.20 -2.01 2.43
N ASP A 27 -32.30 -1.87 3.75
CA ASP A 27 -33.57 -2.08 4.47
C ASP A 27 -34.58 -0.97 4.16
N LEU A 28 -34.14 0.30 4.11
CA LEU A 28 -35.00 1.44 3.77
C LEU A 28 -35.62 1.31 2.38
N ARG A 29 -34.96 0.66 1.42
CA ARG A 29 -35.53 0.40 0.09
C ARG A 29 -36.83 -0.39 0.14
N LEU A 30 -37.00 -1.25 1.15
CA LEU A 30 -38.17 -2.12 1.27
C LEU A 30 -39.40 -1.42 1.85
N VAL A 31 -39.27 -0.17 2.31
CA VAL A 31 -40.36 0.60 2.90
C VAL A 31 -41.48 0.85 1.89
N CYS A 32 -41.15 1.35 0.70
CA CYS A 32 -42.13 1.56 -0.39
C CYS A 32 -41.44 1.71 -1.75
N ARG A 33 -42.23 1.68 -2.83
CA ARG A 33 -41.72 1.82 -4.22
C ARG A 33 -40.96 3.12 -4.48
N ALA A 34 -41.33 4.22 -3.82
CA ALA A 34 -40.63 5.49 -3.99
C ALA A 34 -39.22 5.44 -3.37
N PHE A 35 -39.09 4.83 -2.19
CA PHE A 35 -37.81 4.62 -1.52
C PHE A 35 -36.93 3.67 -2.32
N ASP A 36 -37.47 2.54 -2.81
CA ASP A 36 -36.70 1.64 -3.67
C ASP A 36 -36.17 2.39 -4.90
N ARG A 37 -37.04 3.07 -5.65
CA ARG A 37 -36.63 3.80 -6.86
C ARG A 37 -35.56 4.85 -6.59
N PHE A 38 -35.62 5.55 -5.46
CA PHE A 38 -34.67 6.60 -5.10
C PHE A 38 -33.32 6.03 -4.61
N LEU A 39 -33.35 5.04 -3.72
CA LEU A 39 -32.16 4.53 -3.03
C LEU A 39 -31.40 3.47 -3.83
N LYS A 40 -32.08 2.74 -4.73
CA LYS A 40 -31.49 1.64 -5.53
C LYS A 40 -30.21 2.03 -6.29
N PRO A 41 -30.11 3.20 -6.95
CA PRO A 41 -28.88 3.64 -7.62
C PRO A 41 -27.68 3.87 -6.68
N PHE A 42 -27.93 4.08 -5.39
CA PHE A 42 -26.88 4.23 -4.38
C PHE A 42 -26.57 2.87 -3.75
N ALA A 43 -27.60 2.19 -3.24
CA ALA A 43 -27.45 0.97 -2.47
C ALA A 43 -26.91 -0.22 -3.28
N LEU A 44 -27.15 -0.24 -4.60
CA LEU A 44 -26.71 -1.30 -5.51
C LEU A 44 -25.52 -0.89 -6.37
N ARG A 45 -24.88 0.24 -6.07
CA ARG A 45 -23.77 0.79 -6.86
C ARG A 45 -22.53 -0.10 -6.85
N THR A 46 -22.25 -0.75 -5.73
CA THR A 46 -21.09 -1.63 -5.57
C THR A 46 -21.48 -3.09 -5.47
N ILE A 47 -20.91 -3.94 -6.32
CA ILE A 47 -20.99 -5.39 -6.18
C ILE A 47 -19.90 -5.82 -5.22
N ALA A 48 -20.26 -6.41 -4.08
CA ALA A 48 -19.30 -6.93 -3.12
C ALA A 48 -19.23 -8.47 -3.24
N LEU A 49 -18.04 -8.97 -3.58
CA LEU A 49 -17.75 -10.38 -3.77
C LEU A 49 -16.67 -10.81 -2.78
N GLU A 50 -17.10 -11.30 -1.63
CA GLU A 50 -16.23 -11.87 -0.59
C GLU A 50 -15.94 -13.34 -0.90
N PHE A 51 -14.81 -13.84 -0.39
CA PHE A 51 -14.44 -15.26 -0.42
C PHE A 51 -15.60 -16.19 -0.04
N SER A 52 -16.30 -15.86 1.04
CA SER A 52 -17.42 -16.65 1.57
C SER A 52 -18.59 -16.78 0.59
N ARG A 53 -18.74 -15.88 -0.39
CA ARG A 53 -19.79 -15.95 -1.42
C ARG A 53 -19.39 -16.80 -2.61
N LEU A 54 -18.10 -17.10 -2.77
CA LEU A 54 -17.56 -17.95 -3.83
C LEU A 54 -17.48 -19.41 -3.41
N SER A 55 -17.10 -19.66 -2.16
CA SER A 55 -16.92 -21.02 -1.64
C SER A 55 -18.23 -21.82 -1.60
N LYS A 56 -18.25 -23.01 -2.22
CA LYS A 56 -19.37 -23.98 -2.17
C LYS A 56 -19.60 -24.52 -0.76
N ASN A 57 -18.58 -24.50 0.09
CA ASN A 57 -18.63 -24.94 1.48
C ASN A 57 -19.09 -23.85 2.45
N SER A 58 -19.24 -22.62 1.98
CA SER A 58 -19.76 -21.53 2.80
C SER A 58 -21.26 -21.66 2.99
N ARG A 59 -21.75 -21.28 4.18
CA ARG A 59 -23.20 -21.17 4.44
C ARG A 59 -23.82 -19.91 3.84
N ARG A 60 -23.01 -19.03 3.23
CA ARG A 60 -23.49 -17.80 2.60
C ARG A 60 -24.06 -18.11 1.22
N ARG A 61 -25.12 -17.40 0.84
CA ARG A 61 -25.74 -17.51 -0.48
C ARG A 61 -24.77 -17.01 -1.55
N GLN A 62 -24.53 -17.84 -2.57
CA GLN A 62 -23.75 -17.48 -3.75
C GLN A 62 -24.42 -16.36 -4.56
N PRO A 63 -23.66 -15.63 -5.41
CA PRO A 63 -24.22 -14.60 -6.27
C PRO A 63 -25.39 -15.12 -7.12
N ASP A 64 -26.50 -14.39 -7.08
CA ASP A 64 -27.69 -14.67 -7.89
C ASP A 64 -27.56 -13.90 -9.22
N ILE A 65 -27.13 -14.61 -10.27
CA ILE A 65 -26.86 -14.02 -11.59
C ILE A 65 -28.15 -13.52 -12.26
N ASP A 66 -29.28 -14.19 -12.04
CA ASP A 66 -30.56 -13.76 -12.63
C ASP A 66 -31.02 -12.43 -12.03
N SER A 67 -30.79 -12.23 -10.73
CA SER A 67 -31.04 -10.94 -10.09
C SER A 67 -30.23 -9.82 -10.75
N LEU A 68 -28.98 -10.07 -11.18
CA LEU A 68 -28.13 -9.07 -11.84
C LEU A 68 -28.67 -8.60 -13.19
N GLN A 69 -29.43 -9.42 -13.91
CA GLN A 69 -30.09 -8.97 -15.15
C GLN A 69 -31.05 -7.78 -14.89
N THR A 70 -31.61 -7.69 -13.69
CA THR A 70 -32.60 -6.66 -13.32
C THR A 70 -31.99 -5.44 -12.62
N ILE A 71 -30.78 -5.55 -12.07
CA ILE A 71 -30.15 -4.48 -11.28
C ILE A 71 -28.76 -4.07 -11.77
N GLY A 72 -28.17 -4.82 -12.69
CA GLY A 72 -26.77 -4.65 -13.13
C GLY A 72 -26.47 -3.27 -13.72
N TYR A 73 -27.49 -2.58 -14.26
CA TYR A 73 -27.35 -1.20 -14.75
C TYR A 73 -27.12 -0.16 -13.64
N HIS A 74 -27.37 -0.50 -12.38
CA HIS A 74 -27.02 0.33 -11.23
C HIS A 74 -25.59 0.09 -10.74
N CYS A 75 -24.99 -1.05 -11.08
CA CYS A 75 -23.68 -1.45 -10.59
C CYS A 75 -22.58 -0.71 -11.37
N LYS A 76 -21.80 0.11 -10.66
CA LYS A 76 -20.71 0.92 -11.22
C LYS A 76 -19.34 0.56 -10.65
N SER A 77 -19.32 -0.08 -9.49
CA SER A 77 -18.09 -0.50 -8.83
C SER A 77 -18.16 -1.96 -8.45
N MET A 78 -17.01 -2.62 -8.41
CA MET A 78 -16.85 -3.99 -7.95
C MET A 78 -15.79 -4.01 -6.85
N TYR A 79 -16.11 -4.64 -5.72
CA TYR A 79 -15.20 -4.91 -4.64
C TYR A 79 -15.08 -6.44 -4.50
N ILE A 80 -13.88 -6.96 -4.69
CA ILE A 80 -13.57 -8.38 -4.53
C ILE A 80 -12.63 -8.51 -3.33
N ASP A 81 -13.06 -9.28 -2.33
CA ASP A 81 -12.28 -9.51 -1.12
C ASP A 81 -11.94 -10.98 -0.96
N LEU A 82 -10.68 -11.30 -1.24
CA LEU A 82 -10.12 -12.66 -1.18
C LEU A 82 -9.01 -12.76 -0.15
N MET A 83 -8.93 -11.81 0.78
CA MET A 83 -7.86 -11.75 1.77
C MET A 83 -7.74 -13.05 2.60
N VAL A 84 -8.85 -13.72 2.89
CA VAL A 84 -8.89 -14.98 3.67
C VAL A 84 -8.49 -16.22 2.84
N LEU A 85 -8.53 -16.15 1.51
CA LEU A 85 -8.09 -17.27 0.65
C LEU A 85 -6.63 -17.61 0.94
N ARG A 86 -6.35 -18.90 1.14
CA ARG A 86 -5.01 -19.45 1.41
C ARG A 86 -4.39 -20.04 0.16
N ASP A 87 -3.07 -19.98 0.13
CA ASP A 87 -2.29 -20.71 -0.86
C ASP A 87 -2.16 -22.19 -0.47
N GLU A 88 -2.17 -23.09 -1.45
CA GLU A 88 -2.02 -24.52 -1.21
C GLU A 88 -0.68 -24.84 -0.52
N LEU A 89 0.41 -24.18 -0.93
CA LEU A 89 1.74 -24.39 -0.34
C LEU A 89 1.81 -23.90 1.12
N GLU A 90 1.11 -22.81 1.44
CA GLU A 90 1.00 -22.31 2.81
C GLU A 90 0.27 -23.34 3.69
N VAL A 91 -0.80 -23.93 3.19
CA VAL A 91 -1.58 -24.92 3.95
C VAL A 91 -0.83 -26.25 4.07
N GLU A 92 -0.10 -26.69 3.05
CA GLU A 92 0.80 -27.85 3.13
C GLU A 92 1.91 -27.63 4.17
N PHE A 93 2.49 -26.44 4.21
CA PHE A 93 3.49 -26.06 5.20
C PHE A 93 2.93 -26.10 6.63
N LEU A 94 1.79 -25.46 6.87
CA LEU A 94 1.11 -25.49 8.17
C LEU A 94 0.69 -26.92 8.56
N SER A 95 0.21 -27.72 7.59
CA SER A 95 -0.11 -29.13 7.81
C SER A 95 1.09 -29.93 8.27
N THR A 96 2.26 -29.68 7.68
CA THR A 96 3.51 -30.37 8.04
C THR A 96 3.98 -29.98 9.44
N ILE A 97 3.90 -28.70 9.78
CA ILE A 97 4.28 -28.18 11.09
C ILE A 97 3.35 -28.70 12.19
N PHE A 98 2.05 -28.76 11.93
CA PHE A 98 1.04 -29.15 12.92
C PHE A 98 0.70 -30.64 12.92
N ASP A 99 1.33 -31.47 12.10
CA ASP A 99 1.03 -32.91 11.99
C ASP A 99 1.09 -33.63 13.35
N ARG A 100 2.03 -33.21 14.21
CA ARG A 100 2.24 -33.79 15.55
C ARG A 100 1.34 -33.22 16.64
N ILE A 101 0.46 -32.28 16.32
CA ILE A 101 -0.40 -31.59 17.28
C ILE A 101 -1.86 -31.99 17.07
N PRO A 102 -2.41 -32.89 17.91
CA PRO A 102 -3.79 -33.37 17.73
C PRO A 102 -4.85 -32.27 17.75
N SER A 103 -4.67 -31.23 18.56
CA SER A 103 -5.58 -30.07 18.67
C SER A 103 -5.71 -29.31 17.33
N MET A 104 -4.67 -29.32 16.50
CA MET A 104 -4.61 -28.58 15.24
C MET A 104 -5.15 -29.34 14.02
N LYS A 105 -5.47 -30.64 14.14
CA LYS A 105 -5.95 -31.46 13.01
C LYS A 105 -7.22 -30.90 12.36
N HIS A 106 -8.18 -30.46 13.17
CA HIS A 106 -9.43 -29.87 12.67
C HIS A 106 -9.16 -28.55 11.94
N PHE A 107 -8.27 -27.72 12.47
CA PHE A 107 -7.88 -26.46 11.87
C PHE A 107 -7.27 -26.65 10.48
N VAL A 108 -6.28 -27.54 10.35
CA VAL A 108 -5.63 -27.84 9.06
C VAL A 108 -6.64 -28.38 8.03
N GLN A 109 -7.53 -29.29 8.44
CA GLN A 109 -8.60 -29.79 7.57
C GLN A 109 -9.55 -28.68 7.12
N THR A 110 -9.83 -27.72 8.00
CA THR A 110 -10.66 -26.56 7.69
C THR A 110 -9.96 -25.67 6.66
N LEU A 111 -8.67 -25.36 6.84
CA LEU A 111 -7.88 -24.61 5.86
C LEU A 111 -7.94 -25.25 4.47
N GLN A 112 -7.65 -26.55 4.39
CA GLN A 112 -7.62 -27.30 3.13
C GLN A 112 -8.99 -27.30 2.41
N ARG A 113 -10.07 -27.54 3.15
CA ARG A 113 -11.41 -27.74 2.56
C ARG A 113 -12.17 -26.43 2.34
N GLN A 114 -11.97 -25.45 3.19
CA GLN A 114 -12.79 -24.23 3.20
C GLN A 114 -12.05 -23.03 2.67
N TYR A 115 -10.73 -22.93 2.88
CA TYR A 115 -9.97 -21.69 2.66
C TYR A 115 -8.93 -21.77 1.53
N CYS A 116 -8.64 -22.94 0.95
CA CYS A 116 -7.85 -23.04 -0.29
C CYS A 116 -8.74 -23.02 -1.53
N MET A 117 -8.19 -22.72 -2.72
CA MET A 117 -8.88 -23.01 -3.99
C MET A 117 -8.85 -24.51 -4.26
N SER A 118 -10.01 -25.16 -4.24
CA SER A 118 -10.14 -26.60 -4.46
C SER A 118 -11.52 -26.92 -5.06
N PRO A 119 -11.73 -28.13 -5.60
CA PRO A 119 -13.06 -28.56 -6.01
C PRO A 119 -14.11 -28.47 -4.89
N ALA A 120 -13.70 -28.58 -3.62
CA ALA A 120 -14.57 -28.51 -2.45
C ALA A 120 -15.02 -27.08 -2.12
N SER A 121 -14.15 -26.09 -2.29
CA SER A 121 -14.45 -24.66 -2.10
C SER A 121 -14.87 -24.03 -3.42
N PHE A 122 -13.93 -23.45 -4.16
CA PHE A 122 -14.07 -23.05 -5.56
C PHE A 122 -12.73 -23.18 -6.26
N THR A 123 -12.76 -23.43 -7.56
CA THR A 123 -11.57 -23.51 -8.42
C THR A 123 -11.29 -22.17 -9.10
N THR A 124 -10.09 -22.00 -9.66
CA THR A 124 -9.75 -20.84 -10.51
C THR A 124 -10.72 -20.67 -11.68
N LEU A 125 -11.22 -21.78 -12.24
CA LEU A 125 -12.22 -21.76 -13.31
C LEU A 125 -13.59 -21.28 -12.81
N ASP A 126 -14.02 -21.75 -11.63
CA ASP A 126 -15.26 -21.30 -11.00
C ASP A 126 -15.22 -19.78 -10.71
N TYR A 127 -14.08 -19.28 -10.23
CA TYR A 127 -13.84 -17.85 -10.00
C TYR A 127 -13.97 -17.03 -11.29
N ARG A 128 -13.24 -17.42 -12.34
CA ARG A 128 -13.27 -16.73 -13.63
C ARG A 128 -14.68 -16.73 -14.23
N HIS A 129 -15.36 -17.87 -14.24
CA HIS A 129 -16.72 -17.98 -14.79
C HIS A 129 -17.72 -17.10 -14.02
N THR A 130 -17.60 -17.05 -12.69
CA THR A 130 -18.42 -16.18 -11.85
C THR A 130 -18.19 -14.70 -12.18
N LEU A 131 -16.93 -14.28 -12.33
CA LEU A 131 -16.59 -12.91 -12.72
C LEU A 131 -17.09 -12.55 -14.12
N GLU A 132 -16.86 -13.40 -15.11
CA GLU A 132 -17.34 -13.19 -16.48
C GLU A 132 -18.87 -13.05 -16.49
N SER A 133 -19.59 -13.88 -15.73
CA SER A 133 -21.06 -13.81 -15.59
C SER A 133 -21.53 -12.52 -14.94
N ILE A 134 -20.86 -12.08 -13.86
CA ILE A 134 -21.21 -10.82 -13.18
C ILE A 134 -20.96 -9.63 -14.11
N LEU A 135 -19.79 -9.56 -14.74
CA LEU A 135 -19.38 -8.46 -15.61
C LEU A 135 -20.23 -8.38 -16.88
N PHE A 136 -20.69 -9.52 -17.42
CA PHE A 136 -21.63 -9.56 -18.52
C PHE A 136 -22.94 -8.84 -18.19
N ASN A 137 -23.47 -9.04 -16.98
CA ASN A 137 -24.71 -8.42 -16.52
C ASN A 137 -24.52 -6.97 -16.01
N CYS A 138 -23.27 -6.59 -15.68
CA CYS A 138 -22.95 -5.32 -15.02
C CYS A 138 -22.02 -4.46 -15.89
N GLN A 139 -22.48 -4.11 -17.09
CA GLN A 139 -21.71 -3.42 -18.13
C GLN A 139 -21.19 -2.03 -17.71
N PHE A 140 -21.78 -1.40 -16.69
CA PHE A 140 -21.38 -0.06 -16.22
C PHE A 140 -20.31 -0.07 -15.12
N VAL A 141 -19.79 -1.25 -14.75
CA VAL A 141 -18.67 -1.37 -13.82
C VAL A 141 -17.43 -0.72 -14.43
N SER A 142 -16.98 0.36 -13.81
CA SER A 142 -15.81 1.16 -14.22
C SER A 142 -14.80 1.36 -13.08
N SER A 143 -15.08 0.83 -11.89
CA SER A 143 -14.18 0.87 -10.75
C SER A 143 -14.04 -0.53 -10.13
N LEU A 144 -12.81 -0.95 -9.83
CA LEU A 144 -12.50 -2.23 -9.22
C LEU A 144 -11.61 -2.01 -7.99
N ARG A 145 -12.01 -2.57 -6.84
CA ARG A 145 -11.14 -2.83 -5.69
C ARG A 145 -10.95 -4.33 -5.57
N LEU A 146 -9.71 -4.81 -5.61
CA LEU A 146 -9.34 -6.21 -5.48
C LEU A 146 -8.37 -6.35 -4.31
N ASN A 147 -8.84 -6.99 -3.25
CA ASN A 147 -8.02 -7.36 -2.11
C ASN A 147 -7.54 -8.81 -2.27
N LEU A 148 -6.25 -8.97 -2.54
CA LEU A 148 -5.63 -10.25 -2.83
C LEU A 148 -5.41 -11.09 -1.55
N PRO A 149 -5.24 -12.42 -1.70
CA PRO A 149 -4.88 -13.32 -0.61
C PRO A 149 -3.75 -12.80 0.29
N PHE A 150 -4.00 -12.71 1.60
CA PHE A 150 -3.00 -12.26 2.58
C PHE A 150 -2.23 -13.46 3.13
N GLN A 151 -1.02 -13.79 2.68
CA GLN A 151 -0.27 -14.90 3.30
C GLN A 151 0.09 -14.63 4.76
N LEU A 152 -0.17 -15.59 5.65
CA LEU A 152 0.28 -15.58 7.04
C LEU A 152 1.70 -16.13 7.16
N VAL A 153 2.02 -17.14 6.34
CA VAL A 153 3.34 -17.77 6.33
C VAL A 153 3.87 -17.95 4.91
N GLY A 154 5.17 -17.73 4.75
CA GLY A 154 5.85 -17.82 3.47
C GLY A 154 5.74 -16.53 2.65
N HIS A 155 6.48 -16.51 1.54
CA HIS A 155 6.61 -15.34 0.67
C HIS A 155 6.04 -15.58 -0.75
N ARG A 156 5.56 -16.80 -1.03
CA ARG A 156 5.08 -17.21 -2.36
C ARG A 156 3.60 -17.50 -2.34
N CYS A 157 2.80 -16.72 -3.09
CA CYS A 157 1.36 -16.87 -3.21
C CYS A 157 0.94 -17.10 -4.66
N ASN A 158 0.84 -18.36 -5.09
CA ASN A 158 0.31 -18.71 -6.40
C ASN A 158 -1.17 -18.30 -6.53
N ALA A 159 -1.92 -18.39 -5.43
CA ALA A 159 -3.31 -17.95 -5.38
C ALA A 159 -3.48 -16.47 -5.77
N ALA A 160 -2.62 -15.58 -5.26
CA ALA A 160 -2.68 -14.16 -5.61
C ALA A 160 -2.44 -13.92 -7.11
N THR A 161 -1.41 -14.56 -7.69
CA THR A 161 -1.13 -14.51 -9.12
C THR A 161 -2.32 -15.00 -9.95
N MET A 162 -2.87 -16.17 -9.61
CA MET A 162 -4.01 -16.74 -10.33
C MET A 162 -5.25 -15.85 -10.27
N ILE A 163 -5.59 -15.32 -9.09
CA ILE A 163 -6.73 -14.42 -8.92
C ILE A 163 -6.55 -13.15 -9.73
N LEU A 164 -5.36 -12.54 -9.66
CA LEU A 164 -5.06 -11.31 -10.38
C LEU A 164 -5.14 -11.53 -11.90
N ALA A 165 -4.50 -12.58 -12.42
CA ALA A 165 -4.55 -12.98 -13.83
C ALA A 165 -6.00 -13.17 -14.32
N ASN A 166 -6.79 -13.98 -13.60
CA ASN A 166 -8.15 -14.28 -14.00
C ASN A 166 -9.08 -13.06 -13.90
N THR A 167 -8.81 -12.14 -12.97
CA THR A 167 -9.55 -10.88 -12.86
C THR A 167 -9.30 -10.00 -14.09
N PHE A 168 -8.03 -9.77 -14.46
CA PHE A 168 -7.72 -9.01 -15.67
C PHE A 168 -8.22 -9.71 -16.94
N SER A 169 -8.15 -11.04 -16.99
CA SER A 169 -8.71 -11.84 -18.08
C SER A 169 -10.21 -11.57 -18.24
N ALA A 170 -10.99 -11.59 -17.15
CA ALA A 170 -12.42 -11.31 -17.17
C ALA A 170 -12.74 -9.87 -17.59
N PHE A 171 -11.99 -8.88 -17.10
CA PHE A 171 -12.17 -7.47 -17.47
C PHE A 171 -11.81 -7.17 -18.94
N SER A 172 -10.80 -7.87 -19.49
CA SER A 172 -10.37 -7.71 -20.88
C SER A 172 -11.31 -8.34 -21.91
N ARG A 173 -12.18 -9.28 -21.49
CA ARG A 173 -13.15 -9.98 -22.34
C ARG A 173 -14.59 -9.49 -22.17
N ARG A 174 -14.79 -8.31 -21.58
CA ARG A 174 -16.13 -7.75 -21.41
C ARG A 174 -16.76 -7.41 -22.76
N PRO A 175 -18.11 -7.43 -22.86
CA PRO A 175 -18.83 -7.00 -24.07
C PRO A 175 -18.40 -5.60 -24.52
N GLU A 176 -18.41 -5.33 -25.83
CA GLU A 176 -17.95 -4.06 -26.42
C GLU A 176 -18.68 -2.83 -25.86
N ASP A 177 -19.96 -2.96 -25.50
CA ASP A 177 -20.77 -1.88 -24.91
C ASP A 177 -20.43 -1.58 -23.43
N SER A 178 -19.51 -2.33 -22.83
CA SER A 178 -19.14 -2.15 -21.41
C SER A 178 -18.29 -0.89 -21.21
N LEU A 179 -18.56 -0.15 -20.14
CA LEU A 179 -17.72 0.97 -19.74
C LEU A 179 -16.30 0.51 -19.41
N SER A 180 -15.28 1.18 -19.93
CA SER A 180 -13.89 0.87 -19.61
C SER A 180 -13.58 1.03 -18.12
N LEU A 181 -12.59 0.28 -17.62
CA LEU A 181 -12.12 0.39 -16.25
C LEU A 181 -11.36 1.72 -16.08
N LYS A 182 -11.84 2.58 -15.19
CA LYS A 182 -11.31 3.92 -14.89
C LYS A 182 -10.57 3.98 -13.55
N THR A 183 -11.00 3.20 -12.57
CA THR A 183 -10.39 3.16 -11.24
C THR A 183 -10.01 1.73 -10.87
N LEU A 184 -8.77 1.54 -10.44
CA LEU A 184 -8.25 0.26 -9.99
C LEU A 184 -7.53 0.43 -8.64
N VAL A 185 -7.99 -0.34 -7.65
CA VAL A 185 -7.37 -0.46 -6.33
C VAL A 185 -6.94 -1.92 -6.17
N LEU A 186 -5.63 -2.16 -6.11
CA LEU A 186 -5.04 -3.47 -5.86
C LEU A 186 -4.40 -3.47 -4.47
N GLU A 187 -4.79 -4.43 -3.64
CA GLU A 187 -4.29 -4.53 -2.27
C GLU A 187 -3.63 -5.88 -2.02
N ASN A 188 -2.62 -5.86 -1.15
CA ASN A 188 -1.80 -7.02 -0.80
C ASN A 188 -1.10 -7.65 -2.03
N VAL A 189 -0.62 -6.81 -2.95
CA VAL A 189 0.10 -7.28 -4.15
C VAL A 189 1.52 -7.66 -3.78
N SER A 190 1.87 -8.93 -3.92
CA SER A 190 3.26 -9.36 -3.74
C SER A 190 4.12 -9.04 -4.97
N ASP A 191 5.41 -8.83 -4.74
CA ASP A 191 6.42 -8.74 -5.79
C ASP A 191 6.42 -9.96 -6.72
N GLN A 192 6.35 -11.17 -6.14
CA GLN A 192 6.28 -12.41 -6.89
C GLN A 192 5.04 -12.47 -7.80
N ALA A 193 3.88 -12.01 -7.35
CA ALA A 193 2.66 -12.05 -8.16
C ALA A 193 2.78 -11.15 -9.41
N ILE A 194 3.40 -9.98 -9.28
CA ILE A 194 3.66 -9.11 -10.42
C ILE A 194 4.67 -9.76 -11.39
N VAL A 195 5.75 -10.32 -10.86
CA VAL A 195 6.77 -11.01 -11.68
C VAL A 195 6.16 -12.17 -12.46
N ASP A 196 5.39 -13.04 -11.79
CA ASP A 196 4.80 -14.22 -12.42
C ASP A 196 3.82 -13.86 -13.53
N LEU A 197 3.01 -12.81 -13.36
CA LEU A 197 2.12 -12.32 -14.41
C LEU A 197 2.88 -11.93 -15.68
N TRP A 198 4.07 -11.34 -15.54
CA TRP A 198 4.90 -10.93 -16.67
C TRP A 198 5.63 -12.09 -17.37
N THR A 199 5.63 -13.29 -16.78
CA THR A 199 6.17 -14.49 -17.42
C THR A 199 5.18 -15.13 -18.41
N ASN A 200 3.90 -14.77 -18.35
CA ASN A 200 2.85 -15.31 -19.21
C ASN A 200 2.34 -14.24 -20.21
N PRO A 201 2.64 -14.37 -21.52
CA PRO A 201 2.21 -13.38 -22.52
C PRO A 201 0.70 -13.18 -22.60
N SER A 202 -0.11 -14.20 -22.30
CA SER A 202 -1.58 -14.08 -22.34
C SER A 202 -2.10 -13.20 -21.21
N ASP A 203 -1.46 -13.26 -20.04
CA ASP A 203 -1.83 -12.45 -18.88
C ASP A 203 -1.42 -10.99 -19.10
N VAL A 204 -0.21 -10.76 -19.61
CA VAL A 204 0.26 -9.42 -20.01
C VAL A 204 -0.71 -8.75 -20.99
N LEU A 205 -1.12 -9.47 -22.05
CA LEU A 205 -2.08 -8.93 -23.03
C LEU A 205 -3.45 -8.62 -22.40
N ALA A 206 -3.92 -9.45 -21.47
CA ALA A 206 -5.16 -9.21 -20.76
C ALA A 206 -5.07 -7.97 -19.86
N ILE A 207 -3.96 -7.81 -19.13
CA ILE A 207 -3.69 -6.65 -18.27
C ILE A 207 -3.69 -5.37 -19.10
N MET A 208 -2.88 -5.32 -20.17
CA MET A 208 -2.76 -4.15 -21.06
C MET A 208 -4.13 -3.70 -21.59
N ARG A 209 -4.98 -4.64 -22.02
CA ARG A 209 -6.33 -4.32 -22.49
C ARG A 209 -7.25 -3.81 -21.39
N ALA A 210 -7.17 -4.40 -20.20
CA ALA A 210 -8.04 -4.04 -19.09
C ALA A 210 -7.75 -2.64 -18.53
N ILE A 211 -6.47 -2.23 -18.48
CA ILE A 211 -6.04 -0.96 -17.87
C ILE A 211 -5.85 0.19 -18.85
N LEU A 212 -6.08 -0.02 -20.15
CA LEU A 212 -5.82 0.97 -21.20
C LEU A 212 -6.45 2.35 -20.95
N GLN A 213 -7.62 2.38 -20.30
CA GLN A 213 -8.39 3.60 -20.05
C GLN A 213 -8.35 4.05 -18.58
N LEU A 214 -7.41 3.51 -17.80
CA LEU A 214 -7.32 3.70 -16.36
C LEU A 214 -6.87 5.13 -16.02
N GLU A 215 -7.65 5.82 -15.20
CA GLU A 215 -7.41 7.20 -14.76
C GLU A 215 -6.86 7.23 -13.32
N HIS A 216 -7.23 6.25 -12.50
CA HIS A 216 -6.88 6.18 -11.08
C HIS A 216 -6.33 4.80 -10.72
N LEU A 217 -5.11 4.77 -10.19
CA LEU A 217 -4.44 3.54 -9.76
C LEU A 217 -3.94 3.66 -8.33
N VAL A 218 -4.36 2.72 -7.49
CA VAL A 218 -3.83 2.53 -6.14
C VAL A 218 -3.28 1.11 -6.04
N ILE A 219 -2.01 0.98 -5.64
CA ILE A 219 -1.40 -0.33 -5.40
C ILE A 219 -0.79 -0.36 -4.01
N SER A 220 -1.18 -1.36 -3.24
CA SER A 220 -0.59 -1.68 -1.93
C SER A 220 0.28 -2.93 -2.06
N PHE A 221 1.59 -2.79 -1.80
CA PHE A 221 2.58 -3.84 -2.01
C PHE A 221 3.02 -4.51 -0.71
N ARG A 222 3.30 -5.81 -0.87
CA ARG A 222 3.95 -6.69 0.09
C ARG A 222 5.28 -7.14 -0.51
N ARG A 223 6.42 -6.69 0.03
CA ARG A 223 7.72 -6.98 -0.57
C ARG A 223 8.54 -7.90 0.31
N HIS A 224 9.01 -8.97 -0.29
CA HIS A 224 9.75 -10.03 0.39
C HIS A 224 11.00 -10.45 -0.38
N GLU A 225 11.09 -10.15 -1.68
CA GLU A 225 12.26 -10.46 -2.49
C GLU A 225 13.41 -9.51 -2.13
N VAL A 226 14.58 -10.10 -1.94
CA VAL A 226 15.80 -9.43 -1.49
C VAL A 226 16.97 -9.68 -2.45
N ASP A 227 16.82 -10.62 -3.38
CA ASP A 227 17.81 -10.90 -4.41
C ASP A 227 17.85 -9.77 -5.47
N PRO A 228 18.97 -9.04 -5.63
CA PRO A 228 19.00 -7.84 -6.46
C PRO A 228 18.54 -8.02 -7.92
N PRO A 229 18.92 -9.09 -8.64
CA PRO A 229 18.43 -9.34 -10.00
C PRO A 229 16.90 -9.48 -10.07
N ARG A 230 16.29 -10.15 -9.08
CA ARG A 230 14.84 -10.33 -9.04
C ARG A 230 14.11 -9.06 -8.63
N VAL A 231 14.66 -8.28 -7.71
CA VAL A 231 14.14 -6.96 -7.34
C VAL A 231 14.15 -6.02 -8.54
N ALA A 232 15.24 -6.04 -9.33
CA ALA A 232 15.34 -5.26 -10.57
C ALA A 232 14.29 -5.70 -11.61
N PHE A 233 14.08 -7.02 -11.76
CA PHE A 233 13.05 -7.54 -12.66
C PHE A 233 11.63 -7.15 -12.19
N TYR A 234 11.34 -7.29 -10.89
CA TYR A 234 10.11 -6.80 -10.28
C TYR A 234 9.88 -5.31 -10.58
N GLY A 235 10.90 -4.47 -10.41
CA GLY A 235 10.81 -3.05 -10.73
C GLY A 235 10.46 -2.80 -12.20
N THR A 236 11.02 -3.60 -13.11
CA THR A 236 10.68 -3.54 -14.54
C THR A 236 9.21 -3.90 -14.78
N CYS A 237 8.73 -5.02 -14.22
CA CYS A 237 7.35 -5.46 -14.36
C CYS A 237 6.34 -4.48 -13.74
N LEU A 238 6.64 -3.95 -12.55
CA LEU A 238 5.80 -2.94 -11.89
C LEU A 238 5.65 -1.70 -12.76
N TRP A 239 6.76 -1.13 -13.22
CA TRP A 239 6.68 0.10 -14.00
C TRP A 239 6.12 -0.14 -15.40
N ASP A 240 6.32 -1.32 -16.00
CA ASP A 240 5.64 -1.69 -17.24
C ASP A 240 4.12 -1.77 -17.06
N LEU A 241 3.62 -2.35 -15.94
CA LEU A 241 2.20 -2.32 -15.59
C LEU A 241 1.66 -0.89 -15.59
N VAL A 242 2.34 0.01 -14.89
CA VAL A 242 1.90 1.41 -14.76
C VAL A 242 2.00 2.15 -16.10
N HIS A 243 3.02 1.86 -16.91
CA HIS A 243 3.25 2.51 -18.20
C HIS A 243 2.10 2.30 -19.19
N ASN A 244 1.48 1.12 -19.19
CA ASN A 244 0.38 0.77 -20.07
C ASN A 244 -0.94 1.51 -19.74
N ALA A 245 -1.00 2.25 -18.62
CA ALA A 245 -2.10 3.14 -18.28
C ALA A 245 -1.79 4.58 -18.75
N GLU A 246 -1.78 4.83 -20.07
CA GLU A 246 -1.32 6.10 -20.65
C GLU A 246 -2.12 7.34 -20.20
N VAL A 247 -3.40 7.15 -19.86
CA VAL A 247 -4.31 8.22 -19.42
C VAL A 247 -4.36 8.37 -17.90
N LEU A 248 -3.42 7.75 -17.17
CA LEU A 248 -3.40 7.76 -15.71
C LEU A 248 -3.20 9.18 -15.17
N GLN A 249 -4.13 9.61 -14.33
CA GLN A 249 -4.16 10.95 -13.72
C GLN A 249 -3.69 10.93 -12.27
N THR A 250 -3.97 9.85 -11.53
CA THR A 250 -3.60 9.71 -10.13
C THR A 250 -2.96 8.35 -9.84
N LEU A 251 -1.79 8.37 -9.19
CA LEU A 251 -1.06 7.17 -8.79
C LEU A 251 -0.81 7.19 -7.28
N CYS A 252 -1.21 6.13 -6.58
CA CYS A 252 -0.87 5.90 -5.18
C CYS A 252 -0.11 4.57 -5.04
N LEU A 253 1.09 4.63 -4.47
CA LEU A 253 1.91 3.46 -4.15
C LEU A 253 2.06 3.38 -2.63
N SER A 254 1.56 2.29 -2.04
CA SER A 254 1.57 2.07 -0.60
C SER A 254 2.34 0.81 -0.23
N GLY A 255 3.17 0.86 0.81
CA GLY A 255 3.70 -0.35 1.46
C GLY A 255 2.77 -0.84 2.56
N THR A 256 2.76 -2.15 2.83
CA THR A 256 1.97 -2.78 3.91
C THR A 256 2.80 -3.44 5.02
N ASP A 257 4.13 -3.48 4.89
CA ASP A 257 4.96 -4.42 5.65
C ASP A 257 5.36 -3.94 7.06
N ASP A 258 5.02 -2.72 7.48
CA ASP A 258 5.49 -2.15 8.75
C ASP A 258 4.39 -1.40 9.52
N ASP A 259 3.68 -2.08 10.40
CA ASP A 259 2.60 -1.51 11.26
C ASP A 259 3.14 -0.79 12.51
N ARG A 260 4.46 -0.63 12.66
CA ARG A 260 5.05 0.08 13.79
C ARG A 260 4.81 1.59 13.65
N PRO A 261 4.71 2.33 14.78
CA PRO A 261 4.60 3.78 14.74
C PRO A 261 5.71 4.44 13.89
N PRO A 262 5.41 5.53 13.17
CA PRO A 262 6.39 6.19 12.34
C PRO A 262 7.60 6.67 13.15
N ARG A 263 8.80 6.47 12.61
CA ARG A 263 10.07 6.87 13.24
C ARG A 263 10.75 7.95 12.39
N GLY A 264 11.39 8.91 13.04
CA GLY A 264 12.20 9.91 12.32
C GLY A 264 13.46 9.30 11.69
N LEU A 265 14.02 8.26 12.31
CA LEU A 265 15.24 7.56 11.87
C LEU A 265 15.11 6.06 12.15
N LYS A 266 15.28 5.25 11.11
CA LYS A 266 15.56 3.81 11.17
C LYS A 266 17.06 3.61 11.01
N GLN A 267 17.68 2.77 11.84
CA GLN A 267 19.11 2.48 11.75
C GLN A 267 19.31 0.98 11.54
N THR A 268 20.02 0.65 10.47
CA THR A 268 20.42 -0.70 10.12
C THR A 268 21.94 -0.75 10.13
N LYS A 269 22.49 -1.74 10.82
CA LYS A 269 23.94 -1.98 10.90
C LYS A 269 24.28 -3.17 10.02
N ALA A 270 25.49 -3.19 9.46
CA ALA A 270 25.88 -4.22 8.50
C ALA A 270 25.86 -5.65 9.05
N TRP A 271 26.04 -5.85 10.36
CA TRP A 271 25.88 -7.16 10.99
C TRP A 271 24.41 -7.61 11.16
N ASN A 272 23.44 -6.71 11.05
CA ASN A 272 22.01 -7.05 11.13
C ASN A 272 21.43 -7.45 9.76
N MET A 273 21.92 -6.84 8.67
CA MET A 273 21.37 -6.98 7.33
C MET A 273 22.43 -6.61 6.32
N THR A 274 22.47 -7.32 5.18
CA THR A 274 23.38 -6.95 4.10
C THR A 274 22.92 -5.67 3.42
N ILE A 275 23.86 -4.95 2.80
CA ILE A 275 23.55 -3.73 2.05
C ILE A 275 22.61 -3.99 0.87
N ASP A 276 22.75 -5.12 0.19
CA ASP A 276 21.94 -5.49 -0.96
C ASP A 276 20.49 -5.78 -0.54
N GLU A 277 20.30 -6.53 0.55
CA GLU A 277 18.98 -6.75 1.15
C GLU A 277 18.35 -5.43 1.59
N TRP A 278 19.12 -4.55 2.23
CA TRP A 278 18.63 -3.27 2.69
C TRP A 278 18.21 -2.35 1.51
N ARG A 279 18.99 -2.34 0.42
CA ARG A 279 18.65 -1.61 -0.82
C ARG A 279 17.43 -2.19 -1.51
N ALA A 280 17.29 -3.52 -1.54
CA ALA A 280 16.16 -4.22 -2.15
C ALA A 280 14.80 -3.80 -1.58
N ARG A 281 14.76 -3.37 -0.32
CA ARG A 281 13.55 -2.85 0.34
C ARG A 281 13.14 -1.45 -0.15
N ALA A 282 13.91 -0.77 -0.99
CA ALA A 282 13.50 0.51 -1.57
C ALA A 282 12.51 0.33 -2.71
N LEU A 283 11.52 1.23 -2.86
CA LEU A 283 10.67 1.26 -4.04
C LEU A 283 11.55 1.42 -5.29
N PRO A 284 11.32 0.67 -6.38
CA PRO A 284 12.12 0.82 -7.59
C PRO A 284 11.87 2.18 -8.24
N SER A 285 12.93 2.83 -8.73
CA SER A 285 12.82 4.12 -9.41
C SER A 285 12.06 3.99 -10.74
N PRO A 286 11.15 4.93 -11.08
CA PRO A 286 10.40 4.87 -12.33
C PRO A 286 11.29 5.14 -13.56
N PRO A 287 11.43 4.20 -14.50
CA PRO A 287 12.11 4.45 -15.77
C PRO A 287 11.15 5.02 -16.84
N ILE A 288 9.86 5.13 -16.52
CA ILE A 288 8.78 5.46 -17.45
C ILE A 288 8.37 6.93 -17.35
N THR A 289 7.66 7.42 -18.36
CA THR A 289 6.97 8.73 -18.32
C THR A 289 5.46 8.51 -18.29
N LEU A 290 4.75 9.41 -17.60
CA LEU A 290 3.29 9.39 -17.47
C LEU A 290 2.75 10.78 -17.82
N PRO A 291 2.36 11.02 -19.09
CA PRO A 291 2.07 12.36 -19.60
C PRO A 291 0.78 12.97 -19.04
N CYS A 292 -0.09 12.16 -18.44
CA CYS A 292 -1.35 12.61 -17.85
C CYS A 292 -1.30 12.69 -16.32
N LEU A 293 -0.20 12.28 -15.68
CA LEU A 293 -0.15 12.16 -14.23
C LEU A 293 -0.18 13.53 -13.56
N THR A 294 -1.22 13.78 -12.76
CA THR A 294 -1.45 15.04 -12.05
C THR A 294 -1.30 14.91 -10.53
N ALA A 295 -1.50 13.72 -9.98
CA ALA A 295 -1.32 13.46 -8.55
C ALA A 295 -0.49 12.20 -8.30
N LEU A 296 0.52 12.32 -7.44
CA LEU A 296 1.34 11.21 -6.95
C LEU A 296 1.26 11.13 -5.43
N GLU A 297 0.91 9.96 -4.92
CA GLU A 297 0.93 9.64 -3.49
C GLU A 297 1.88 8.47 -3.22
N LEU A 298 2.81 8.68 -2.28
CA LEU A 298 3.67 7.63 -1.73
C LEU A 298 3.35 7.48 -0.25
N LYS A 299 3.01 6.26 0.16
CA LYS A 299 2.57 5.97 1.54
C LYS A 299 3.32 4.77 2.11
N ARG A 300 3.92 4.88 3.30
CA ARG A 300 4.57 3.76 4.00
C ARG A 300 5.62 3.05 3.14
N VAL A 301 6.45 3.82 2.42
CA VAL A 301 7.48 3.29 1.52
C VAL A 301 8.87 3.79 1.90
N GLU A 302 9.86 2.95 1.64
CA GLU A 302 11.28 3.31 1.69
C GLU A 302 11.72 3.64 0.26
N ILE A 303 12.47 4.71 0.06
CA ILE A 303 12.89 5.18 -1.26
C ILE A 303 14.38 5.48 -1.27
N THR A 304 15.04 5.27 -2.40
CA THR A 304 16.34 5.91 -2.66
C THR A 304 16.11 7.32 -3.21
N PRO A 305 17.12 8.22 -3.17
CA PRO A 305 17.04 9.53 -3.80
C PRO A 305 16.61 9.49 -5.26
N ASP A 306 17.06 8.47 -5.99
CA ASP A 306 16.74 8.28 -7.41
C ASP A 306 15.26 8.06 -7.69
N VAL A 307 14.48 7.53 -6.74
CA VAL A 307 13.04 7.35 -6.93
C VAL A 307 12.36 8.69 -7.14
N LEU A 308 12.60 9.64 -6.23
CA LEU A 308 12.03 10.98 -6.34
C LEU A 308 12.67 11.78 -7.47
N ARG A 309 13.97 11.66 -7.70
CA ARG A 309 14.65 12.32 -8.82
C ARG A 309 14.05 11.89 -10.17
N CYS A 310 13.91 10.58 -10.39
CA CYS A 310 13.31 10.04 -11.60
C CYS A 310 11.83 10.40 -11.70
N ALA A 311 11.05 10.31 -10.62
CA ALA A 311 9.64 10.71 -10.62
C ALA A 311 9.48 12.20 -10.98
N ALA A 312 10.30 13.07 -10.39
CA ALA A 312 10.27 14.51 -10.65
C ALA A 312 10.67 14.81 -12.11
N ARG A 313 11.70 14.15 -12.63
CA ARG A 313 12.11 14.28 -14.03
C ARG A 313 11.03 13.80 -15.00
N ASN A 314 10.44 12.64 -14.72
CA ASN A 314 9.58 11.95 -15.68
C ASN A 314 8.11 12.39 -15.61
N PHE A 315 7.65 12.88 -14.46
CA PHE A 315 6.24 13.26 -14.22
C PHE A 315 6.08 14.75 -13.85
N GLY A 316 7.16 15.45 -13.48
CA GLY A 316 7.07 16.78 -12.88
C GLY A 316 6.45 17.85 -13.78
N GLN A 317 6.50 17.68 -15.10
CA GLN A 317 5.90 18.62 -16.05
C GLN A 317 4.36 18.64 -16.01
N THR A 318 3.73 17.60 -15.47
CA THR A 318 2.27 17.44 -15.39
C THR A 318 1.76 17.38 -13.96
N LEU A 319 2.63 17.01 -13.02
CA LEU A 319 2.32 16.86 -11.60
C LEU A 319 1.83 18.18 -10.97
N ARG A 320 0.67 18.13 -10.33
CA ARG A 320 0.02 19.23 -9.61
C ARG A 320 -0.11 18.96 -8.11
N GLU A 321 -0.20 17.70 -7.73
CA GLU A 321 -0.37 17.24 -6.36
C GLU A 321 0.69 16.19 -6.00
N LEU A 322 1.39 16.40 -4.88
CA LEU A 322 2.35 15.43 -4.32
C LEU A 322 2.01 15.17 -2.85
N TYR A 323 1.79 13.91 -2.52
CA TYR A 323 1.45 13.45 -1.18
C TYR A 323 2.50 12.44 -0.70
N LEU A 324 3.16 12.72 0.42
CA LEU A 324 4.16 11.84 1.03
C LEU A 324 3.74 11.52 2.46
N ASN A 325 3.47 10.25 2.77
CA ASN A 325 3.06 9.84 4.11
C ASN A 325 3.92 8.68 4.58
N GLU A 326 4.66 8.84 5.67
CA GLU A 326 5.54 7.79 6.21
C GLU A 326 6.55 7.30 5.16
N VAL A 327 7.22 8.25 4.51
CA VAL A 327 8.22 7.98 3.47
C VAL A 327 9.61 8.11 4.08
N TYR A 328 10.42 7.06 3.93
CA TYR A 328 11.77 6.99 4.46
C TYR A 328 12.80 7.12 3.34
N LEU A 329 13.68 8.11 3.44
CA LEU A 329 14.79 8.30 2.50
C LEU A 329 15.96 7.42 2.93
N LYS A 330 16.37 6.51 2.06
CA LYS A 330 17.53 5.64 2.27
C LYS A 330 18.83 6.44 2.12
N ALA A 331 19.66 6.38 3.14
CA ALA A 331 20.99 6.97 3.16
C ALA A 331 22.02 5.94 3.63
N GLU A 332 23.14 5.86 2.93
CA GLU A 332 24.29 5.07 3.33
C GLU A 332 25.29 5.97 4.04
N GLN A 333 26.01 5.41 5.03
CA GLN A 333 27.10 6.09 5.69
C GLN A 333 28.29 5.15 5.79
N GLY A 334 29.45 5.62 5.35
CA GLY A 334 30.73 4.92 5.47
C GLY A 334 31.92 5.85 5.24
N HIS A 335 33.11 5.28 5.25
CA HIS A 335 34.34 6.05 5.01
C HIS A 335 34.35 6.66 3.61
N ASN A 336 34.49 8.00 3.50
CA ASN A 336 34.37 8.77 2.26
C ASN A 336 33.01 8.69 1.54
N LEU A 337 31.95 8.21 2.20
CA LEU A 337 30.61 8.15 1.63
C LEU A 337 29.62 8.74 2.65
N ASN A 338 29.16 9.97 2.39
CA ASN A 338 28.17 10.63 3.22
C ASN A 338 28.55 10.57 4.73
N GLU A 339 29.84 10.77 5.01
CA GLU A 339 30.44 10.56 6.33
C GLU A 339 29.74 11.41 7.40
N ASP A 340 29.38 12.65 7.05
CA ASP A 340 28.70 13.61 7.91
C ASP A 340 27.17 13.61 7.78
N SER A 341 26.60 12.67 7.00
CA SER A 341 25.16 12.56 6.75
C SER A 341 24.52 13.78 6.06
N LYS A 342 25.27 14.53 5.25
CA LYS A 342 24.78 15.75 4.58
C LYS A 342 24.62 15.64 3.05
N GLU A 343 25.06 14.57 2.43
CA GLU A 343 24.94 14.37 0.99
C GLU A 343 23.48 14.06 0.61
N ILE A 344 22.79 13.22 1.38
CA ILE A 344 21.41 12.78 1.10
C ILE A 344 20.45 13.41 2.10
N LEU A 345 19.65 14.39 1.67
CA LEU A 345 18.79 15.18 2.56
C LEU A 345 17.36 15.38 2.01
N TRP A 346 16.37 15.47 2.90
CA TRP A 346 15.00 15.79 2.51
C TRP A 346 14.88 17.25 2.05
N ILE A 347 15.51 18.17 2.76
CA ILE A 347 15.42 19.62 2.61
C ILE A 347 16.73 20.18 2.06
N GLY A 348 17.86 19.78 2.67
CA GLY A 348 19.19 20.32 2.37
C GLY A 348 19.72 21.27 3.44
N LEU A 349 20.92 21.81 3.21
CA LEU A 349 21.57 22.75 4.13
C LEU A 349 21.22 24.21 3.79
N PRO A 350 20.98 25.07 4.80
CA PRO A 350 20.60 26.46 4.56
C PRO A 350 21.78 27.27 4.00
N ASN A 351 21.49 28.12 3.03
CA ASN A 351 22.41 29.06 2.38
C ASN A 351 23.63 28.40 1.69
N GLN A 352 23.57 27.08 1.52
CA GLN A 352 24.58 26.30 0.82
C GLN A 352 24.00 25.80 -0.49
N ARG A 353 24.85 25.72 -1.52
CA ARG A 353 24.49 25.08 -2.77
C ARG A 353 24.80 23.58 -2.68
N PRO A 354 23.89 22.69 -3.08
CA PRO A 354 24.22 21.27 -3.17
C PRO A 354 25.45 21.06 -4.06
N GLY A 355 26.35 20.18 -3.64
CA GLY A 355 27.44 19.66 -4.44
C GLY A 355 26.92 18.79 -5.60
N LEU A 356 27.84 18.35 -6.47
CA LEU A 356 27.49 17.55 -7.65
C LEU A 356 26.85 16.19 -7.30
N HIS A 357 27.20 15.66 -6.13
CA HIS A 357 26.74 14.35 -5.64
C HIS A 357 25.68 14.47 -4.55
N ASP A 358 25.28 15.70 -4.19
CA ASP A 358 24.31 15.94 -3.15
C ASP A 358 22.88 15.78 -3.68
N ASP A 359 22.06 15.11 -2.89
CA ASP A 359 20.69 14.76 -3.18
C ASP A 359 19.74 15.39 -2.17
N TRP A 360 19.38 16.65 -2.43
CA TRP A 360 18.49 17.44 -1.57
C TRP A 360 17.09 17.52 -2.18
N MET A 361 16.18 16.68 -1.69
CA MET A 361 14.92 16.36 -2.37
C MET A 361 14.01 17.57 -2.59
N ALA A 362 13.87 18.47 -1.60
CA ALA A 362 12.92 19.57 -1.68
C ALA A 362 13.19 20.51 -2.87
N MET A 363 14.46 20.86 -3.12
CA MET A 363 14.82 21.70 -4.26
C MET A 363 14.74 20.93 -5.59
N ILE A 364 15.09 19.64 -5.62
CA ILE A 364 14.91 18.79 -6.81
C ILE A 364 13.44 18.77 -7.24
N ILE A 365 12.51 18.59 -6.29
CA ILE A 365 11.07 18.63 -6.56
C ILE A 365 10.66 20.00 -7.08
N ARG A 366 11.10 21.08 -6.43
CA ARG A 366 10.76 22.44 -6.85
C ARG A 366 11.22 22.75 -8.28
N GLU A 367 12.46 22.38 -8.61
CA GLU A 367 13.07 22.60 -9.92
C GLU A 367 12.36 21.81 -11.02
N SER A 368 11.96 20.58 -10.70
CA SER A 368 11.46 19.64 -11.70
C SER A 368 9.93 19.65 -11.85
N CYS A 369 9.20 20.21 -10.86
CA CYS A 369 7.73 20.20 -10.82
C CYS A 369 7.14 21.63 -10.87
N PRO A 370 7.27 22.37 -11.99
CA PRO A 370 6.85 23.78 -12.07
C PRO A 370 5.34 24.00 -11.93
N LYS A 371 4.52 22.96 -12.12
CA LYS A 371 3.05 23.01 -11.99
C LYS A 371 2.55 22.55 -10.63
N LEU A 372 3.44 22.26 -9.67
CA LEU A 372 3.07 21.77 -8.35
C LEU A 372 2.30 22.84 -7.56
N GLN A 373 1.03 22.55 -7.27
CA GLN A 373 0.12 23.44 -6.54
C GLN A 373 -0.05 22.98 -5.10
N THR A 374 -0.17 21.67 -4.92
CA THR A 374 -0.37 21.02 -3.62
C THR A 374 0.80 20.09 -3.34
N CYS A 375 1.47 20.30 -2.22
CA CYS A 375 2.43 19.34 -1.66
C CYS A 375 2.06 19.15 -0.19
N ARG A 376 1.86 17.91 0.23
CA ARG A 376 1.65 17.57 1.64
C ARG A 376 2.56 16.41 2.03
N ALA A 377 3.14 16.52 3.20
CA ALA A 377 4.01 15.52 3.75
C ALA A 377 3.66 15.28 5.23
N SER A 378 3.70 14.03 5.66
CA SER A 378 3.67 13.63 7.07
C SER A 378 4.67 12.52 7.29
N PHE A 379 5.29 12.53 8.48
CA PHE A 379 6.20 11.46 8.89
C PHE A 379 7.32 11.14 7.88
N LEU A 380 7.95 12.19 7.31
CA LEU A 380 9.19 12.00 6.56
C LEU A 380 10.31 11.59 7.52
N GLY A 381 11.07 10.58 7.15
CA GLY A 381 12.17 10.06 7.96
C GLY A 381 13.33 9.56 7.12
N TYR A 382 14.35 9.07 7.80
CA TYR A 382 15.51 8.43 7.19
C TYR A 382 15.55 6.95 7.52
N ASP A 383 16.01 6.16 6.57
CA ASP A 383 16.49 4.81 6.81
C ASP A 383 17.99 4.83 6.54
N LEU A 384 18.79 4.61 7.59
CA LEU A 384 20.24 4.74 7.56
C LEU A 384 20.88 3.36 7.60
N TYR A 385 21.75 3.08 6.63
CA TYR A 385 22.66 1.95 6.67
C TYR A 385 24.07 2.39 7.07
N THR A 386 24.54 1.88 8.21
CA THR A 386 25.89 2.15 8.73
C THR A 386 26.82 1.02 8.33
N ARG A 387 27.84 1.32 7.51
CA ARG A 387 28.86 0.37 7.06
C ARG A 387 29.85 0.04 8.19
N ASP A 388 30.45 -1.15 8.14
CA ASP A 388 31.47 -1.60 9.11
C ASP A 388 32.81 -0.88 8.97
N ASP A 389 32.99 -0.06 7.93
CA ASP A 389 34.23 0.66 7.63
C ASP A 389 34.39 2.00 8.38
N LEU A 390 33.46 2.33 9.29
CA LEU A 390 33.55 3.53 10.13
C LEU A 390 34.55 3.36 11.30
N PRO A 391 35.31 4.41 11.64
CA PRO A 391 36.30 4.34 12.71
C PRO A 391 35.65 4.06 14.09
N PRO A 392 36.29 3.26 14.96
CA PRO A 392 35.70 2.82 16.23
C PRO A 392 35.56 3.89 17.32
N SER A 393 36.01 5.13 17.14
CA SER A 393 35.81 6.24 18.09
C SER A 393 36.39 7.56 17.53
N PRO A 394 35.88 8.74 17.92
CA PRO A 394 34.67 8.94 18.72
C PRO A 394 33.47 8.45 17.95
N ALA A 395 32.53 7.79 18.66
CA ALA A 395 31.24 7.44 18.08
C ALA A 395 30.75 8.64 17.27
N PRO A 396 30.38 8.47 15.98
CA PRO A 396 29.83 9.60 15.24
C PRO A 396 28.74 10.19 16.12
N SER A 397 28.80 11.49 16.36
CA SER A 397 27.66 12.24 16.86
C SER A 397 26.43 11.74 16.11
N SER A 398 25.30 11.61 16.80
CA SER A 398 24.02 11.22 16.18
C SER A 398 23.92 11.85 14.78
N PRO A 399 23.58 11.09 13.72
CA PRO A 399 23.75 11.55 12.35
C PRO A 399 23.08 12.92 12.15
N ASP A 400 23.86 13.89 11.69
CA ASP A 400 23.51 15.32 11.61
C ASP A 400 22.66 15.65 10.36
N PHE A 401 21.77 14.74 9.96
CA PHE A 401 20.77 15.00 8.91
C PHE A 401 20.00 16.32 9.20
N ASP A 402 19.11 16.72 8.29
CA ASP A 402 18.39 17.99 8.39
C ASP A 402 17.24 18.01 9.43
N PHE A 403 17.30 17.21 10.50
CA PHE A 403 16.30 17.15 11.58
C PHE A 403 16.09 18.49 12.29
N ILE A 404 17.14 19.29 12.45
CA ILE A 404 17.10 20.56 13.19
C ILE A 404 16.55 21.67 12.29
N ASP A 405 15.56 22.40 12.79
CA ASP A 405 15.07 23.62 12.13
C ASP A 405 16.10 24.76 12.25
N PRO A 406 16.72 25.22 11.16
CA PRO A 406 17.74 26.28 11.22
C PRO A 406 17.16 27.62 11.70
N CYS A 407 15.84 27.80 11.66
CA CYS A 407 15.17 29.00 12.14
C CYS A 407 14.84 28.95 13.64
N GLY A 408 15.07 27.81 14.31
CA GLY A 408 14.75 27.63 15.74
C GLY A 408 13.26 27.63 16.07
N LEU A 409 12.37 27.45 15.08
CA LEU A 409 10.91 27.50 15.26
C LEU A 409 10.26 26.14 15.54
N GLY A 410 11.06 25.06 15.61
CA GLY A 410 10.56 23.71 15.86
C GLY A 410 9.73 23.13 14.71
N ARG A 411 9.88 23.62 13.48
CA ARG A 411 9.16 23.06 12.31
C ARG A 411 9.67 21.66 11.99
N SER A 412 8.74 20.72 11.79
CA SER A 412 9.07 19.35 11.40
C SER A 412 9.76 19.29 10.03
N ILE A 413 10.46 18.19 9.73
CA ILE A 413 11.02 17.94 8.39
C ILE A 413 9.93 18.06 7.33
N ALA A 414 8.77 17.44 7.58
CA ALA A 414 7.64 17.46 6.65
C ALA A 414 7.15 18.89 6.34
N GLN A 415 7.01 19.74 7.37
CA GLN A 415 6.63 21.13 7.18
C GLN A 415 7.68 21.89 6.36
N ARG A 416 8.97 21.77 6.72
CA ARG A 416 10.06 22.46 6.01
C ARG A 416 10.21 21.98 4.57
N PHE A 417 10.06 20.68 4.32
CA PHE A 417 10.03 20.09 2.98
C PHE A 417 8.94 20.73 2.12
N VAL A 418 7.70 20.77 2.60
CA VAL A 418 6.56 21.38 1.88
C VAL A 418 6.80 22.86 1.61
N GLU A 419 7.33 23.59 2.60
CA GLU A 419 7.65 25.00 2.46
C GLU A 419 8.67 25.25 1.35
N VAL A 420 9.76 24.47 1.30
CA VAL A 420 10.80 24.61 0.27
C VAL A 420 10.30 24.13 -1.09
N ALA A 421 9.64 22.97 -1.17
CA ALA A 421 9.14 22.40 -2.42
C ALA A 421 8.10 23.30 -3.11
N LEU A 422 7.24 23.97 -2.34
CA LEU A 422 6.26 24.94 -2.87
C LEU A 422 6.82 26.38 -3.02
N GLY A 423 8.08 26.60 -2.61
CA GLY A 423 8.78 27.86 -2.79
C GLY A 423 8.36 28.97 -1.83
N TYR A 424 8.00 28.67 -0.58
CA TYR A 424 7.74 29.69 0.44
C TYR A 424 9.02 30.32 0.98
N TYR A 425 8.98 31.63 1.22
CA TYR A 425 10.06 32.32 1.96
C TYR A 425 10.27 31.65 3.33
N GLN A 426 11.54 31.40 3.64
CA GLN A 426 11.92 30.83 4.92
C GLN A 426 12.02 31.95 5.97
N PRO A 427 11.59 31.70 7.21
CA PRO A 427 11.89 32.58 8.32
C PRO A 427 13.41 32.80 8.46
N PRO A 428 13.85 33.94 9.00
CA PRO A 428 15.26 34.12 9.32
C PRO A 428 15.68 33.17 10.46
N GLN A 429 17.00 33.03 10.65
CA GLN A 429 17.54 32.38 11.84
C GLN A 429 17.28 33.23 13.09
N SER A 430 17.60 32.68 14.27
CA SER A 430 17.45 33.38 15.56
C SER A 430 18.29 34.66 15.66
N ASP A 431 19.38 34.76 14.90
CA ASP A 431 20.24 35.94 14.80
C ASP A 431 19.76 36.97 13.75
N GLY A 432 18.65 36.70 13.06
CA GLY A 432 18.08 37.54 12.02
C GLY A 432 18.67 37.31 10.62
N SER A 433 19.64 36.42 10.46
CA SER A 433 20.21 36.10 9.15
C SER A 433 19.17 35.42 8.23
N PRO A 434 19.19 35.71 6.92
CA PRO A 434 18.25 35.10 5.98
C PRO A 434 18.56 33.60 5.81
N VAL A 435 17.51 32.82 5.61
CA VAL A 435 17.62 31.40 5.24
C VAL A 435 17.09 31.22 3.82
N SER A 436 17.90 30.61 2.96
CA SER A 436 17.52 30.25 1.59
C SER A 436 18.04 28.86 1.26
N TYR A 437 17.27 28.08 0.51
CA TYR A 437 17.70 26.79 -0.01
C TYR A 437 17.98 26.95 -1.50
N LEU A 438 19.21 26.69 -1.91
CA LEU A 438 19.69 26.99 -3.25
C LEU A 438 19.46 25.80 -4.20
N PRO A 439 19.12 26.05 -5.48
CA PRO A 439 19.05 24.99 -6.48
C PRO A 439 20.44 24.40 -6.78
N ALA A 440 20.50 23.20 -7.34
CA ALA A 440 21.78 22.58 -7.67
C ALA A 440 22.59 23.41 -8.70
N LEU A 441 21.90 23.99 -9.69
CA LEU A 441 22.53 24.81 -10.74
C LEU A 441 22.23 26.30 -10.54
N ALA A 442 23.26 27.14 -10.66
CA ALA A 442 23.11 28.60 -10.56
C ALA A 442 22.18 29.19 -11.63
N SER A 443 22.03 28.52 -12.78
CA SER A 443 21.06 28.90 -13.81
C SER A 443 19.61 28.89 -13.32
N ASN A 444 19.33 28.16 -12.25
CA ASN A 444 18.00 28.03 -11.67
C ASN A 444 17.75 29.00 -10.48
N ASP A 445 18.68 29.92 -10.21
CA ASP A 445 18.56 30.89 -9.11
C ASP A 445 17.36 31.84 -9.28
N TYR A 446 16.77 31.92 -10.48
CA TYR A 446 15.48 32.61 -10.69
C TYR A 446 14.35 32.06 -9.81
N LEU A 447 14.44 30.81 -9.34
CA LEU A 447 13.47 30.25 -8.40
C LEU A 447 13.48 30.99 -7.06
N LEU A 448 14.61 31.56 -6.65
CA LEU A 448 14.72 32.36 -5.42
C LEU A 448 14.00 33.70 -5.52
N THR A 449 13.72 34.17 -6.74
CA THR A 449 12.94 35.40 -6.96
C THR A 449 11.44 35.10 -7.10
N GLN A 450 11.07 33.87 -7.45
CA GLN A 450 9.68 33.40 -7.58
C GLN A 450 9.14 32.75 -6.30
N MET A 451 9.46 33.33 -5.15
CA MET A 451 9.08 32.80 -3.85
C MET A 451 7.68 33.28 -3.43
N ARG A 452 6.92 32.41 -2.78
CA ARG A 452 5.60 32.73 -2.21
C ARG A 452 5.78 33.44 -0.86
N PRO A 453 5.09 34.57 -0.62
CA PRO A 453 5.15 35.28 0.66
C PRO A 453 4.66 34.39 1.81
N ARG A 454 5.44 34.36 2.90
CA ARG A 454 5.02 33.75 4.16
C ARG A 454 4.41 34.81 5.06
N THR A 455 3.09 34.99 5.01
CA THR A 455 2.39 35.97 5.86
C THR A 455 2.11 35.45 7.27
N ARG A 456 2.07 34.13 7.45
CA ARG A 456 1.85 33.46 8.74
C ARG A 456 2.49 32.07 8.76
N ALA A 457 2.53 31.46 9.94
CA ALA A 457 2.80 30.04 10.05
C ALA A 457 1.72 29.23 9.29
N LEU A 458 2.15 28.18 8.60
CA LEU A 458 1.26 27.22 7.95
C LEU A 458 0.44 26.47 9.00
N ARG A 459 -0.85 26.28 8.74
CA ARG A 459 -1.71 25.39 9.51
C ARG A 459 -1.33 23.96 9.20
N VAL A 460 -1.65 23.05 10.13
CA VAL A 460 -1.39 21.61 9.97
C VAL A 460 -1.94 21.09 8.65
N THR A 461 -3.18 21.43 8.27
CA THR A 461 -3.79 21.02 6.99
C THR A 461 -3.09 21.57 5.73
N GLU A 462 -2.17 22.52 5.86
CA GLU A 462 -1.45 23.14 4.73
C GLU A 462 -0.11 22.46 4.44
N TYR A 463 0.39 21.61 5.35
CA TYR A 463 1.60 20.81 5.11
C TYR A 463 1.40 19.32 5.42
N ASP A 464 0.59 18.96 6.41
CA ASP A 464 0.37 17.58 6.84
C ASP A 464 -0.63 16.87 5.92
N VAL A 465 -0.26 15.69 5.40
CA VAL A 465 -1.09 14.95 4.43
C VAL A 465 -2.31 14.34 5.11
N ASN A 466 -2.15 13.78 6.31
CA ASN A 466 -3.24 13.12 7.05
C ASN A 466 -4.33 14.13 7.43
N ALA A 467 -3.93 15.30 7.95
CA ALA A 467 -4.85 16.39 8.26
C ALA A 467 -5.50 16.96 7.00
N TYR A 468 -4.74 17.13 5.91
CA TYR A 468 -5.28 17.64 4.64
C TYR A 468 -6.33 16.70 4.05
N GLN A 469 -6.03 15.40 3.93
CA GLN A 469 -6.93 14.40 3.35
C GLN A 469 -8.13 14.09 4.25
N THR A 470 -8.07 14.41 5.54
CA THR A 470 -9.24 14.39 6.43
C THR A 470 -10.15 15.59 6.19
N ALA A 471 -9.58 16.76 5.94
CA ALA A 471 -10.33 18.01 5.72
C ALA A 471 -10.85 18.18 4.28
N VAL A 472 -10.16 17.60 3.30
CA VAL A 472 -10.45 17.71 1.86
C VAL A 472 -10.63 16.32 1.27
N ARG A 473 -11.52 16.18 0.28
CA ARG A 473 -11.71 14.91 -0.43
C ARG A 473 -10.39 14.42 -1.02
N ASN A 474 -9.91 13.29 -0.53
CA ASN A 474 -8.72 12.60 -1.03
C ASN A 474 -8.94 12.13 -2.49
N SER A 475 -8.13 12.66 -3.41
CA SER A 475 -8.18 12.41 -4.86
C SER A 475 -7.39 11.17 -5.30
N THR A 476 -6.60 10.58 -4.41
CA THR A 476 -5.66 9.47 -4.66
C THR A 476 -6.07 8.22 -3.86
N SER A 477 -5.53 7.96 -2.68
CA SER A 477 -5.86 6.79 -1.85
C SER A 477 -7.30 6.74 -1.33
N GLY A 478 -8.10 7.78 -1.53
CA GLY A 478 -9.52 7.83 -1.11
C GLY A 478 -10.38 6.68 -1.65
N TRP A 479 -10.00 6.09 -2.80
CA TRP A 479 -10.66 4.92 -3.39
C TRP A 479 -10.54 3.66 -2.54
N GLN A 480 -9.50 3.54 -1.70
CA GLN A 480 -9.36 2.45 -0.73
C GLN A 480 -10.47 2.51 0.30
N ARG A 481 -10.83 3.70 0.78
CA ARG A 481 -11.93 3.84 1.75
C ARG A 481 -13.30 3.60 1.14
N SER A 482 -13.53 4.05 -0.10
CA SER A 482 -14.81 3.89 -0.79
C SER A 482 -14.61 3.83 -2.30
N ILE A 483 -14.89 2.67 -2.89
CA ILE A 483 -14.72 2.46 -4.34
C ILE A 483 -15.86 3.08 -5.16
N ASP A 484 -16.99 3.43 -4.53
CA ASP A 484 -18.13 4.09 -5.19
C ASP A 484 -18.30 5.56 -4.80
N GLY A 485 -17.52 6.04 -3.82
CA GLY A 485 -17.60 7.39 -3.26
C GLY A 485 -18.87 7.67 -2.47
N VAL A 486 -19.66 6.64 -2.14
CA VAL A 486 -20.94 6.76 -1.43
C VAL A 486 -20.85 6.06 -0.08
N PHE A 487 -20.51 4.78 -0.07
CA PHE A 487 -20.42 3.98 1.16
C PHE A 487 -18.97 3.58 1.41
N PRO A 488 -18.51 3.55 2.67
CA PRO A 488 -17.27 2.90 3.02
C PRO A 488 -17.28 1.45 2.54
N ASN A 489 -16.13 0.99 2.05
CA ASN A 489 -15.91 -0.42 1.82
C ASN A 489 -15.94 -1.13 3.19
N CYS A 490 -16.54 -2.31 3.26
CA CYS A 490 -16.66 -3.06 4.50
C CYS A 490 -16.02 -4.43 4.32
N ASN A 491 -15.06 -4.76 5.19
CA ASN A 491 -14.34 -6.03 5.23
C ASN A 491 -14.25 -6.59 6.65
N SER A 492 -15.04 -6.10 7.62
CA SER A 492 -14.91 -6.46 9.03
C SER A 492 -15.01 -7.97 9.26
N GLY A 493 -15.97 -8.64 8.59
CA GLY A 493 -16.09 -10.10 8.67
C GLY A 493 -14.90 -10.85 8.06
N THR A 494 -14.26 -10.30 7.02
CA THR A 494 -13.04 -10.88 6.45
C THR A 494 -11.86 -10.73 7.43
N LEU A 495 -11.73 -9.58 8.09
CA LEU A 495 -10.68 -9.31 9.08
C LEU A 495 -10.86 -10.20 10.33
N GLU A 496 -12.08 -10.34 10.84
CA GLU A 496 -12.40 -11.24 11.96
C GLU A 496 -12.00 -12.68 11.66
N GLU A 497 -12.33 -13.19 10.47
CA GLU A 497 -11.92 -14.54 10.05
C GLU A 497 -10.41 -14.67 9.87
N LEU A 498 -9.74 -13.64 9.33
CA LEU A 498 -8.28 -13.67 9.19
C LEU A 498 -7.58 -13.64 10.55
N HIS A 499 -8.06 -12.83 11.50
CA HIS A 499 -7.61 -12.83 12.89
C HIS A 499 -7.79 -14.20 13.53
N TYR A 500 -8.97 -14.81 13.39
CA TYR A 500 -9.24 -16.15 13.92
C TYR A 500 -8.25 -17.20 13.37
N ILE A 501 -7.96 -17.17 12.07
CA ILE A 501 -6.97 -18.06 11.45
C ILE A 501 -5.57 -17.81 12.02
N ALA A 502 -5.16 -16.53 12.12
CA ALA A 502 -3.85 -16.15 12.63
C ALA A 502 -3.66 -16.54 14.12
N GLU A 503 -4.65 -16.27 14.96
CA GLU A 503 -4.65 -16.65 16.38
C GLU A 503 -4.57 -18.16 16.56
N THR A 504 -5.37 -18.92 15.80
CA THR A 504 -5.37 -20.39 15.87
C THR A 504 -4.01 -20.95 15.43
N ALA A 505 -3.40 -20.39 14.37
CA ALA A 505 -2.05 -20.75 13.97
C ALA A 505 -1.01 -20.44 15.06
N CYS A 506 -1.12 -19.28 15.73
CA CYS A 506 -0.24 -18.91 16.84
C CYS A 506 -0.36 -19.88 18.02
N GLN A 507 -1.57 -20.30 18.37
CA GLN A 507 -1.79 -21.30 19.42
C GLN A 507 -1.08 -22.61 19.10
N GLY A 508 -1.18 -23.08 17.84
CA GLY A 508 -0.43 -24.25 17.38
C GLY A 508 1.08 -24.08 17.53
N MET A 509 1.63 -22.92 17.13
CA MET A 509 3.06 -22.63 17.27
C MET A 509 3.53 -22.63 18.73
N ASN A 510 2.75 -22.03 19.63
CA ASN A 510 3.05 -22.01 21.07
C ASN A 510 3.05 -23.43 21.66
N GLU A 511 2.16 -24.31 21.19
CA GLU A 511 2.14 -25.71 21.62
C GLU A 511 3.39 -26.48 21.17
N ILE A 512 3.89 -26.24 19.95
CA ILE A 512 5.18 -26.80 19.49
C ILE A 512 6.33 -26.33 20.39
N GLN A 513 6.39 -25.04 20.68
CA GLN A 513 7.46 -24.47 21.49
C GLN A 513 7.42 -25.03 22.92
N ARG A 514 6.21 -25.20 23.49
CA ARG A 514 6.02 -25.84 24.80
C ARG A 514 6.52 -27.28 24.79
N GLN A 515 6.11 -28.10 23.81
CA GLN A 515 6.58 -29.49 23.71
C GLN A 515 8.11 -29.55 23.57
N ARG A 516 8.72 -28.66 22.78
CA ARG A 516 10.18 -28.59 22.63
C ARG A 516 10.89 -28.26 23.95
N ASN A 517 10.36 -27.33 24.73
CA ASN A 517 10.92 -26.96 26.03
C ASN A 517 10.75 -28.08 27.07
N GLU A 518 9.62 -28.81 27.05
CA GLU A 518 9.39 -29.97 27.92
C GLU A 518 10.35 -31.14 27.59
N HIS A 519 10.67 -31.37 26.31
CA HIS A 519 11.64 -32.39 25.90
C HIS A 519 13.08 -31.97 26.20
N ALA A 520 13.41 -30.67 26.12
CA ALA A 520 14.73 -30.15 26.51
C ALA A 520 14.94 -30.19 28.04
N GLY A 521 13.91 -29.89 28.83
CA GLY A 521 13.95 -29.93 30.30
C GLY A 521 13.98 -31.34 30.91
N GLN A 522 13.67 -32.39 30.13
CA GLN A 522 13.82 -33.78 30.56
C GLN A 522 15.22 -34.37 30.25
N GLY A 523 16.11 -33.61 29.60
CA GLY A 523 17.47 -34.03 29.24
C GLY A 523 18.56 -33.74 30.27
N GLU A 524 18.31 -32.88 31.27
CA GLU A 524 19.30 -32.50 32.31
C GLU A 524 19.20 -33.35 33.59
N GLY A 525 19.13 -34.67 33.41
CA GLY A 525 19.09 -35.66 34.50
C GLY A 525 20.06 -36.83 34.33
N GLY A 526 21.14 -36.68 33.56
CA GLY A 526 22.15 -37.71 33.35
C GLY A 526 23.55 -37.11 33.25
N GLU A 527 24.41 -37.46 34.20
CA GLU A 527 25.83 -37.10 34.25
C GLU A 527 26.61 -37.54 32.99
N GLY A 528 27.45 -36.65 32.48
CA GLY A 528 28.74 -37.01 31.86
C GLY A 528 28.89 -36.74 30.35
N GLY A 529 29.74 -35.78 30.00
CA GLY A 529 30.44 -35.75 28.69
C GLY A 529 30.49 -34.38 28.01
N ALA A 530 31.68 -33.78 28.00
CA ALA A 530 32.01 -32.61 27.19
C ALA A 530 31.86 -32.90 25.68
N GLY A 531 31.31 -31.94 24.91
CA GLY A 531 31.25 -31.98 23.45
C GLY A 531 30.65 -30.69 22.88
N ASP A 532 31.35 -30.12 21.90
CA ASP A 532 31.12 -28.82 21.28
C ASP A 532 29.68 -28.58 20.77
N GLY A 533 29.14 -27.40 21.07
CA GLY A 533 27.82 -26.96 20.62
C GLY A 533 27.91 -26.09 19.35
N GLU A 534 27.65 -26.70 18.20
CA GLU A 534 27.32 -26.00 16.96
C GLU A 534 25.96 -25.28 17.08
N ASN A 535 25.95 -24.05 16.58
CA ASN A 535 24.82 -23.12 16.53
C ASN A 535 23.74 -23.63 15.58
N GLY A 536 22.73 -24.34 16.11
CA GLY A 536 21.48 -24.69 15.41
C GLY A 536 20.31 -23.81 15.85
N GLY A 537 20.36 -22.52 15.54
CA GLY A 537 19.35 -21.54 15.94
C GLY A 537 18.89 -20.67 14.78
N GLY A 538 17.76 -21.03 14.15
CA GLY A 538 17.13 -20.17 13.14
C GLY A 538 15.81 -20.75 12.64
N GLY A 539 14.69 -20.15 13.04
CA GLY A 539 13.40 -20.41 12.37
C GLY A 539 12.15 -20.30 13.23
N GLY A 540 12.23 -20.59 14.53
CA GLY A 540 11.03 -20.65 15.39
C GLY A 540 10.58 -19.29 15.96
N GLY A 541 11.51 -18.44 16.38
CA GLY A 541 11.19 -17.19 17.09
C GLY A 541 10.52 -16.12 16.22
N ASN A 542 10.90 -16.01 14.94
CA ASN A 542 10.38 -14.95 14.06
C ASN A 542 8.91 -15.16 13.65
N LEU A 543 8.40 -16.40 13.62
CA LEU A 543 7.06 -16.64 13.07
C LEU A 543 5.95 -16.20 14.03
N ALA A 544 6.11 -16.48 15.33
CA ALA A 544 5.16 -16.06 16.35
C ALA A 544 5.15 -14.53 16.51
N ASP A 545 6.33 -13.89 16.53
CA ASP A 545 6.44 -12.44 16.58
C ASP A 545 5.91 -11.74 15.31
N ASN A 546 6.05 -12.36 14.14
CA ASN A 546 5.47 -11.84 12.89
C ASN A 546 3.94 -12.00 12.83
N LEU A 547 3.38 -13.06 13.40
CA LEU A 547 1.93 -13.28 13.45
C LEU A 547 1.23 -12.44 14.55
N LEU A 548 1.92 -12.17 15.67
CA LEU A 548 1.43 -11.33 16.77
C LEU A 548 1.43 -9.83 16.45
N ASN A 549 2.21 -9.40 15.45
CA ASN A 549 2.28 -7.99 15.01
C ASN A 549 1.28 -7.65 13.88
N LEU A 550 0.39 -8.56 13.51
CA LEU A 550 -0.70 -8.32 12.55
C LEU A 550 -1.81 -7.48 13.20
N ASN A 551 -1.57 -6.18 13.34
CA ASN A 551 -2.65 -5.23 13.61
C ASN A 551 -3.31 -4.91 12.27
N PHE A 552 -4.38 -5.63 11.93
CA PHE A 552 -5.26 -5.19 10.87
C PHE A 552 -5.89 -3.87 11.34
N ALA A 553 -5.43 -2.74 10.77
CA ALA A 553 -6.03 -1.46 11.05
C ALA A 553 -7.53 -1.53 10.72
N GLU A 554 -8.39 -1.28 11.72
CA GLU A 554 -9.80 -1.00 11.47
C GLU A 554 -9.86 0.28 10.60
N GLU A 555 -10.31 0.16 9.35
CA GLU A 555 -10.51 1.29 8.41
C GLU A 555 -11.62 2.26 8.86
#